data_AF-A0A840MZR3-F1
#
_entry.id   AF-A0A840MZR3-F1
#
_cell.length_a   1.000
_cell.length_b   1.000
_cell.length_c   1.000
_cell.angle_alpha   90.00
_cell.angle_beta   90.00
_cell.angle_gamma   90.00
#
_symmetry.space_group_name_H-M   'P 1'
#
loop_
_entity.id
_entity.type
_entity.pdbx_description
1 polymer ?
#
loop_
_entity_poly.entity_id
_entity_poly.type
_entity_poly.pdbx_seq_one_letter_code
_entity_poly.pdbx_strand_id
1 'polypeptide(L)' 'MIKARMNNQILLGLSHANLDRLRADGVKGGIHIKGAELLLDFDIYITAAPNEGILLEAMSDMIGPDTKVNIDKRLKS' A
#
# COMPACT_ATOMS: atom_id res chain seq x y z
N MET A 1 -31.85 17.13 10.62
CA MET A 1 -31.37 15.87 10.03
C MET A 1 -29.87 16.03 9.76
N ILE A 2 -29.01 15.50 10.64
CA ILE A 2 -27.55 15.65 10.51
C ILE A 2 -27.07 14.57 9.53
N LYS A 3 -26.60 14.98 8.35
CA LYS A 3 -25.88 14.09 7.42
C LYS A 3 -24.51 13.80 8.04
N ALA A 4 -24.36 12.66 8.70
CA ALA A 4 -23.03 12.14 9.02
C ALA A 4 -22.28 11.91 7.71
N ARG A 5 -21.15 12.62 7.50
CA ARG A 5 -20.21 12.27 6.44
C ARG A 5 -19.66 10.90 6.79
N MET A 6 -19.96 9.90 5.98
CA MET A 6 -19.26 8.62 6.04
C MET A 6 -17.79 8.89 5.73
N ASN A 7 -16.94 8.81 6.75
CA ASN A 7 -15.50 8.77 6.56
C ASN A 7 -15.17 7.36 6.06
N ASN A 8 -14.92 7.21 4.75
CA ASN A 8 -14.42 5.97 4.15
C ASN A 8 -12.94 5.81 4.52
N GLN A 9 -12.66 5.55 5.79
CA GLN A 9 -11.31 5.36 6.32
C GLN A 9 -11.09 3.88 6.62
N ILE A 10 -9.94 3.36 6.18
CA ILE A 10 -9.46 2.03 6.52
C ILE A 10 -8.23 2.24 7.41
N LEU A 11 -8.25 1.61 8.58
CA LEU A 11 -7.11 1.58 9.49
C LEU A 11 -6.46 0.19 9.42
N LEU A 12 -5.20 0.14 9.00
CA LEU A 12 -4.41 -1.09 8.96
C LEU A 12 -3.36 -1.04 10.08
N GLY A 13 -3.49 -1.93 11.06
CA GLY A 13 -2.50 -2.11 12.11
C GLY A 13 -1.45 -3.15 11.70
N LEU A 14 -0.17 -2.78 11.70
CA LEU A 14 0.93 -3.71 11.47
C LEU A 14 1.63 -4.01 12.79
N SER A 15 1.84 -5.29 13.11
CA SER A 15 2.65 -5.66 14.27
C SER A 15 4.13 -5.33 14.04
N HIS A 16 4.90 -5.20 15.13
CA HIS A 16 6.36 -5.01 15.04
C HIS A 16 7.02 -6.12 14.21
N ALA A 17 6.61 -7.37 14.39
CA ALA A 17 7.10 -8.49 13.60
C ALA A 17 6.80 -8.35 12.10
N ASN A 18 5.63 -7.79 11.73
CA ASN A 18 5.32 -7.52 10.32
C ASN A 18 6.22 -6.43 9.74
N LEU A 19 6.48 -5.36 10.50
CA LEU A 19 7.35 -4.27 10.07
C LEU A 19 8.81 -4.75 9.90
N ASP A 20 9.31 -5.54 10.85
CA ASP A 20 10.66 -6.08 10.77
C ASP A 20 10.80 -7.06 9.60
N ARG A 21 9.79 -7.90 9.35
CA ARG A 21 9.75 -8.77 8.17
C ARG A 21 9.75 -7.97 6.87
N LEU A 22 8.91 -6.93 6.76
CA LEU A 22 8.88 -6.06 5.58
C LEU A 22 10.26 -5.42 5.32
N ARG A 23 10.94 -4.97 6.37
CA ARG A 23 12.29 -4.39 6.26
C ARG A 23 13.33 -5.43 5.84
N ALA A 24 13.26 -6.65 6.36
CA ALA A 24 14.20 -7.72 6.05
C ALA A 24 14.03 -8.24 4.62
N ASP A 25 12.78 -8.43 4.18
CA ASP A 25 12.47 -9.00 2.86
C ASP A 25 12.55 -7.93 1.74
N GLY A 26 12.40 -6.65 2.09
CA GLY A 26 12.36 -5.54 1.15
C GLY A 26 11.28 -5.74 0.08
N VAL A 27 11.59 -5.36 -1.17
CA VAL A 27 10.64 -5.43 -2.29
C VAL A 27 10.22 -6.84 -2.68
N LYS A 28 10.95 -7.87 -2.23
CA LYS A 28 10.61 -9.28 -2.48
C LYS A 28 9.53 -9.79 -1.52
N GLY A 29 9.37 -9.10 -0.38
CA GLY A 29 8.35 -9.39 0.61
C GLY A 29 7.22 -8.38 0.55
N GLY A 30 6.04 -8.80 0.96
CA GLY A 30 4.88 -7.92 1.00
C GLY A 30 3.75 -8.48 1.83
N ILE A 31 2.82 -7.59 2.14
CA ILE A 31 1.51 -7.94 2.65
C ILE A 31 0.54 -7.63 1.53
N HIS A 32 -0.12 -8.65 1.01
CA HIS A 32 -1.19 -8.53 0.04
C HIS A 32 -2.51 -8.77 0.75
N ILE A 33 -3.35 -7.75 0.78
CA ILE A 33 -4.70 -7.80 1.30
C ILE A 33 -5.64 -7.78 0.11
N LYS A 34 -6.43 -8.84 -0.06
CA LYS A 34 -7.42 -8.91 -1.13
C LYS A 34 -8.60 -8.00 -0.79
N GLY A 35 -8.90 -7.05 -1.66
CA GLY A 35 -9.99 -6.09 -1.49
C GLY A 35 -11.34 -6.79 -1.29
N ALA A 36 -11.56 -7.88 -2.02
CA ALA A 36 -12.78 -8.68 -1.92
C ALA A 36 -13.08 -9.20 -0.51
N GLU A 37 -12.06 -9.48 0.31
CA GLU A 37 -12.23 -9.91 1.70
C GLU A 37 -12.70 -8.77 2.63
N LEU A 38 -12.50 -7.52 2.20
CA LEU A 38 -12.85 -6.30 2.92
C LEU A 38 -13.97 -5.49 2.24
N LEU A 39 -14.63 -6.07 1.22
CA LEU A 39 -15.63 -5.37 0.39
C LEU A 39 -15.08 -4.10 -0.27
N LEU A 40 -13.83 -4.14 -0.71
CA LEU A 40 -13.18 -3.08 -1.48
C LEU A 40 -13.05 -3.49 -2.94
N ASP A 41 -13.18 -2.52 -3.84
CA ASP A 41 -13.03 -2.72 -5.29
C ASP A 41 -11.56 -2.85 -5.73
N PHE A 42 -10.62 -2.82 -4.79
CA PHE A 42 -9.18 -2.84 -5.05
C PHE A 42 -8.43 -3.61 -3.96
N ASP A 43 -7.34 -4.25 -4.37
CA ASP A 43 -6.40 -4.90 -3.46
C ASP A 43 -5.42 -3.88 -2.86
N ILE A 44 -4.92 -4.18 -1.66
CA ILE A 44 -3.91 -3.37 -0.97
C ILE A 44 -2.62 -4.18 -0.89
N TYR A 45 -1.54 -3.61 -1.43
CA TYR A 45 -0.20 -4.15 -1.33
C TYR A 45 0.68 -3.23 -0.49
N ILE A 46 1.35 -3.80 0.52
CA ILE A 46 2.27 -3.09 1.40
C ILE A 46 3.62 -3.80 1.32
N THR A 47 4.67 -3.08 0.92
CA THR A 47 6.05 -3.57 0.86
C THR A 47 7.01 -2.48 1.35
N ALA A 48 8.28 -2.82 1.56
CA ALA A 48 9.32 -1.87 1.89
C ALA A 48 10.37 -1.83 0.78
N ALA A 49 10.86 -0.63 0.47
CA ALA A 49 11.96 -0.42 -0.46
C ALA A 49 12.97 0.57 0.12
N PRO A 50 14.26 0.50 -0.26
CA PRO A 50 15.26 1.47 0.18
C PRO A 50 15.00 2.90 -0.32
N ASN A 51 14.34 3.03 -1.47
CA ASN A 51 13.95 4.31 -2.07
C ASN A 51 12.78 4.14 -3.05
N GLU A 52 12.21 5.27 -3.49
CA GLU A 52 11.08 5.33 -4.42
C GLU A 52 11.37 4.64 -5.77
N GLY A 53 12.58 4.82 -6.31
CA GLY A 53 12.95 4.25 -7.61
C GLY A 53 12.90 2.72 -7.62
N ILE A 54 13.47 2.08 -6.60
CA ILE A 54 13.45 0.62 -6.43
C ILE A 54 12.02 0.11 -6.22
N LEU A 55 11.18 0.87 -5.50
CA LEU A 55 9.78 0.52 -5.30
C LEU A 55 9.00 0.53 -6.62
N LEU A 56 9.18 1.59 -7.42
CA LEU A 56 8.50 1.75 -8.70
C LEU A 56 8.93 0.68 -9.71
N GLU A 57 10.23 0.37 -9.76
CA GLU A 57 10.75 -0.70 -10.61
C GLU A 57 10.18 -2.06 -10.20
N ALA A 58 10.17 -2.38 -8.90
CA ALA A 58 9.64 -3.65 -8.43
C ALA A 58 8.12 -3.81 -8.67
N MET A 59 7.38 -2.71 -8.64
CA MET A 59 5.93 -2.69 -8.81
C MET A 59 5.50 -2.38 -10.24
N SER A 60 6.42 -2.19 -11.20
CA SER A 60 6.09 -1.74 -12.56
C SER A 60 5.09 -2.66 -13.25
N ASP A 61 5.25 -3.97 -13.04
CA ASP A 61 4.40 -5.01 -13.62
C ASP A 61 2.98 -5.02 -13.03
N MET A 62 2.81 -4.42 -11.86
CA MET A 62 1.53 -4.29 -11.16
C MET A 62 0.83 -2.96 -11.49
N ILE A 63 1.55 -1.97 -12.04
CA ILE A 63 1.00 -0.67 -12.44
C ILE A 63 0.50 -0.80 -13.88
N GLY A 64 -0.77 -1.17 -14.02
CA GLY A 64 -1.47 -1.16 -15.31
C GLY A 64 -1.82 0.26 -15.81
N PRO A 65 -2.26 0.40 -17.08
CA PRO A 65 -2.55 1.70 -17.71
C PRO A 65 -3.63 2.53 -16.99
N ASP A 66 -4.53 1.89 -16.26
CA ASP A 66 -5.61 2.55 -15.50
C ASP A 66 -5.24 2.82 -14.02
N THR A 67 -4.02 2.49 -13.61
CA THR A 67 -3.57 2.61 -12.21
C THR A 67 -3.28 4.06 -11.87
N LYS A 68 -4.02 4.62 -10.90
CA LYS A 68 -3.75 5.97 -10.38
C LYS A 68 -2.61 5.94 -9.37
N VAL A 69 -1.42 6.34 -9.80
CA VAL A 69 -0.25 6.47 -8.95
C VAL A 69 -0.31 7.79 -8.17
N ASN A 70 -0.41 7.70 -6.83
CA ASN A 70 -0.29 8.85 -5.93
C ASN A 70 0.95 8.70 -5.06
N ILE A 71 1.91 9.60 -5.23
CA ILE A 71 3.15 9.62 -4.47
C ILE A 71 3.08 10.80 -3.50
N ASP A 72 3.19 10.53 -2.20
CA ASP A 72 3.24 11.59 -1.20
C ASP A 72 4.51 12.43 -1.43
N LYS A 73 4.33 13.74 -1.64
CA LYS A 73 5.43 14.67 -1.94
C LYS A 73 6.50 14.70 -0.84
N ARG A 74 6.17 14.26 0.38
CA ARG A 74 7.10 14.16 1.51
C ARG A 74 8.11 13.02 1.38
N LEU A 75 7.92 12.09 0.43
CA LEU A 75 8.85 10.99 0.15
C LEU A 75 9.91 11.36 -0.90
N LYS A 76 9.81 12.52 -1.55
CA LYS A 76 10.75 12.99 -2.60
C LYS A 76 12.03 13.65 -2.05
N SER A 77 12.31 13.54 -0.76
CA SER A 77 13.47 14.16 -0.10
C SER A 77 14.56 13.15 0.19
#